data_AF-A0A0F5HP23-F1
#
_entry.id   AF-A0A0F5HP23-F1
#
_cell.length_a   1.000
_cell.length_b   1.000
_cell.length_c   1.000
_cell.angle_alpha   90.00
_cell.angle_beta   90.00
_cell.angle_gamma   90.00
#
_symmetry.space_group_name_H-M   'P 1'
#
loop_
_entity.id
_entity.type
_entity.pdbx_description
1 polymer ?
#
loop_
_entity_poly.entity_id
_entity_poly.type
_entity_poly.pdbx_seq_one_letter_code
_entity_poly.pdbx_strand_id
1 'polypeptide(L)' 'MKNYLLFTGIFVLAYVLLQIGSGFVLTAFYTPDLTAPSVPLSSDTEFGAADPVSPLIISVLSLGAAFLSMKYLKQRLDE' A
#
# COMPACT_ATOMS: atom_id res chain seq x y z
N MET A 1 -10.80 22.65 7.57
CA MET A 1 -10.59 21.92 6.29
C MET A 1 -9.14 21.94 5.80
N LYS A 2 -8.37 23.03 5.97
CA LYS A 2 -6.96 23.11 5.53
C LYS A 2 -6.02 22.06 6.16
N ASN A 3 -6.20 21.78 7.45
CA ASN A 3 -5.37 20.80 8.18
C ASN A 3 -5.63 19.35 7.72
N TYR A 4 -6.86 19.05 7.29
CA TYR A 4 -7.21 17.75 6.71
C TYR A 4 -6.57 17.56 5.34
N LEU A 5 -6.56 18.60 4.50
CA LEU A 5 -5.88 18.56 3.19
C LEU A 5 -4.36 18.38 3.35
N LEU A 6 -3.75 19.02 4.35
CA LEU A 6 -2.34 18.81 4.69
C LEU A 6 -2.06 17.38 5.14
N PHE A 7 -2.92 16.81 6.00
CA PHE A 7 -2.80 15.41 6.41
C PHE A 7 -2.94 14.45 5.23
N THR A 8 -3.95 14.64 4.38
CA THR A 8 -4.15 13.80 3.18
C THR A 8 -2.95 13.90 2.24
N GLY A 9 -2.37 15.09 2.04
CA GLY A 9 -1.18 15.26 1.22
C GLY A 9 0.02 14.46 1.74
N ILE A 10 0.29 14.53 3.05
CA ILE A 10 1.38 13.78 3.69
C ILE A 10 1.13 12.28 3.62
N PHE A 11 -0.12 11.84 3.86
CA PHE A 11 -0.50 10.43 3.78
C PHE A 11 -0.33 9.87 2.36
N VAL A 12 -0.79 10.59 1.34
CA VAL A 12 -0.65 10.17 -0.07
C VAL A 12 0.82 10.05 -0.43
N LEU A 13 1.65 11.02 -0.04
CA LEU A 13 3.09 10.97 -0.31
C LEU A 13 3.76 9.76 0.37
N ALA A 14 3.46 9.51 1.64
CA ALA A 14 3.98 8.36 2.37
C ALA A 14 3.50 7.03 1.77
N TYR A 15 2.24 6.97 1.34
CA TYR A 15 1.65 5.79 0.69
C TYR A 15 2.34 5.49 -0.65
N VAL A 16 2.59 6.49 -1.48
CA VAL A 16 3.30 6.32 -2.76
C VAL A 16 4.71 5.77 -2.54
N LEU A 17 5.45 6.31 -1.57
CA LEU A 17 6.79 5.82 -1.23
C LEU A 17 6.77 4.36 -0.76
N LEU A 18 5.80 4.02 0.10
CA LEU A 18 5.60 2.64 0.56
C LEU A 18 5.31 1.72 -0.64
N GLN A 19 4.49 2.17 -1.58
CA GLN A 19 4.07 1.35 -2.71
C GLN A 19 5.15 1.15 -3.75
N ILE A 20 6.00 2.15 -3.98
CA ILE A 20 7.21 1.99 -4.80
C ILE A 20 8.17 1.01 -4.13
N GLY A 21 8.40 1.15 -2.81
CA GLY A 21 9.28 0.26 -2.06
C GLY A 21 8.79 -1.18 -2.05
N SER A 22 7.50 -1.40 -1.78
CA SER A 22 6.90 -2.74 -1.77
C SER A 22 6.92 -3.36 -3.17
N GLY A 23 6.61 -2.58 -4.22
CA GLY A 23 6.70 -3.03 -5.60
C GLY A 23 8.13 -3.44 -6.00
N PHE A 24 9.14 -2.69 -5.52
CA PHE A 24 10.54 -3.03 -5.78
C PHE A 24 10.95 -4.34 -5.09
N VAL A 25 10.53 -4.55 -3.84
CA VAL A 25 10.78 -5.80 -3.11
C VAL A 25 10.10 -6.99 -3.80
N LEU A 26 8.85 -6.83 -4.24
CA LEU A 26 8.12 -7.90 -4.92
C LEU A 26 8.74 -8.25 -6.28
N THR A 27 9.23 -7.26 -7.03
CA THR A 27 9.86 -7.47 -8.33
C THR A 27 11.31 -7.95 -8.25
N ALA A 28 12.04 -7.64 -7.17
CA ALA A 28 13.42 -8.10 -6.97
C ALA A 28 13.55 -9.64 -6.90
N PHE A 29 12.50 -10.33 -6.46
CA PHE A 29 12.46 -11.81 -6.39
C PHE A 29 11.56 -12.44 -7.47
N TYR A 30 10.99 -11.63 -8.37
CA TYR A 30 10.10 -12.10 -9.42
C TYR A 30 10.88 -12.29 -10.72
N THR A 31 11.01 -13.54 -11.17
CA THR A 31 11.53 -13.86 -12.49
C THR A 31 10.36 -13.99 -13.46
N PRO A 32 10.23 -13.12 -14.48
CA PRO A 32 9.15 -13.24 -15.46
C PRO A 32 9.35 -14.50 -16.31
N ASP A 33 8.43 -15.45 -16.24
CA ASP A 33 8.41 -16.61 -17.11
C ASP A 33 7.77 -16.23 -18.47
N LEU A 34 8.60 -16.10 -19.49
CA LEU A 34 8.19 -15.76 -20.86
C LEU A 34 7.71 -16.97 -21.66
N THR A 35 7.80 -18.17 -21.09
CA THR A 35 7.36 -19.43 -21.71
C THR A 35 6.00 -19.89 -21.18
N ALA A 36 5.45 -19.17 -20.20
CA ALA A 36 4.10 -19.41 -19.72
C ALA A 36 3.13 -19.31 -20.91
N PRO A 37 2.32 -20.35 -21.19
CA PRO A 37 1.31 -20.28 -22.23
C PRO A 37 0.42 -19.07 -21.95
N SER A 38 0.00 -18.37 -23.01
CA SER A 38 -0.96 -17.26 -22.91
C SER A 38 -2.27 -17.80 -22.33
N VAL A 39 -2.36 -17.82 -21.00
CA VAL A 39 -3.58 -18.13 -20.28
C VAL A 39 -4.56 -17.04 -20.72
N PRO A 40 -5.72 -17.39 -21.31
CA PRO A 40 -6.74 -16.39 -21.58
C PRO A 40 -6.98 -15.65 -20.26
N LEU A 41 -6.97 -14.31 -20.27
CA LEU A 41 -7.32 -13.53 -19.10
C LEU A 41 -8.72 -14.02 -18.66
N SER A 42 -8.77 -14.90 -17.67
CA SER A 42 -10.00 -15.27 -17.01
C SER A 42 -10.63 -13.96 -16.58
N SER A 43 -11.82 -13.66 -17.09
CA SER A 43 -12.60 -12.49 -16.70
C SER A 43 -12.92 -12.49 -15.20
N ASP A 44 -12.70 -13.63 -14.56
CA ASP A 44 -12.55 -13.75 -13.13
C ASP A 44 -11.08 -13.46 -12.80
N THR A 45 -10.79 -12.21 -12.47
CA THR A 45 -9.73 -11.95 -11.49
C THR A 45 -10.18 -12.59 -10.18
N GLU A 46 -10.11 -13.92 -10.10
CA GLU A 46 -9.92 -14.58 -8.83
C GLU A 46 -8.59 -14.02 -8.34
N PHE A 47 -8.65 -13.09 -7.38
CA PHE A 47 -7.52 -12.79 -6.53
C PHE A 47 -7.09 -14.15 -5.98
N GLY A 48 -6.13 -14.79 -6.65
CA GLY A 48 -5.90 -16.22 -6.58
C GLY A 48 -5.83 -16.63 -5.14
N ALA A 49 -6.79 -17.45 -4.70
CA ALA A 49 -6.99 -17.81 -3.30
C ALA A 49 -6.64 -16.64 -2.36
N ALA A 50 -7.45 -15.59 -2.34
CA ALA A 50 -7.23 -14.41 -1.52
C ALA A 50 -6.98 -14.84 -0.07
N ASP A 51 -5.71 -15.04 0.26
CA ASP A 51 -5.26 -15.41 1.58
C ASP A 51 -5.73 -14.22 2.43
N PRO A 52 -6.65 -14.43 3.40
CA PRO A 52 -7.27 -13.33 4.15
C PRO A 52 -6.22 -12.46 4.87
N VAL A 53 -5.00 -12.98 4.97
CA VAL A 53 -3.77 -12.33 5.38
C VAL A 53 -3.42 -11.10 4.53
N SER A 54 -3.61 -11.11 3.20
CA SER A 54 -3.18 -10.01 2.32
C SER A 54 -3.95 -8.69 2.57
N PRO A 55 -5.30 -8.66 2.61
CA PRO A 55 -6.04 -7.46 3.00
C PRO A 55 -5.79 -7.05 4.46
N LEU A 56 -5.62 -8.01 5.36
CA LEU A 56 -5.33 -7.75 6.78
C LEU A 56 -3.99 -7.04 6.97
N ILE A 57 -2.94 -7.47 6.27
CA ILE A 57 -1.62 -6.82 6.33
C ILE A 57 -1.72 -5.38 5.82
N ILE A 58 -2.38 -5.16 4.68
CA ILE A 58 -2.53 -3.82 4.10
C ILE A 58 -3.32 -2.89 5.04
N SER A 59 -4.40 -3.39 5.64
CA SER A 59 -5.20 -2.61 6.61
C SER A 59 -4.43 -2.27 7.89
N VAL A 60 -3.64 -3.21 8.43
CA VAL A 60 -2.79 -2.96 9.61
C VAL A 60 -1.69 -1.95 9.30
N LEU A 61 -1.04 -2.06 8.14
CA LEU A 61 -0.04 -1.09 7.68
C LEU A 61 -0.65 0.30 7.49
N SER A 62 -1.84 0.38 6.89
CA SER A 62 -2.58 1.63 6.73
C SER A 62 -2.97 2.26 8.07
N LEU A 63 -3.39 1.44 9.04
CA LEU A 63 -3.72 1.91 10.39
C LEU A 63 -2.49 2.45 11.11
N GLY A 64 -1.35 1.76 11.00
CA GLY A 64 -0.07 2.21 11.55
C GLY A 64 0.39 3.53 10.93
N ALA A 65 0.29 3.67 9.61
CA ALA A 65 0.64 4.89 8.90
C ALA A 65 -0.27 6.07 9.29
N ALA A 66 -1.58 5.84 9.42
CA ALA A 66 -2.53 6.85 9.86
C ALA A 66 -2.27 7.29 11.30
N PHE A 67 -2.00 6.34 12.21
CA PHE A 67 -1.70 6.63 13.61
C PHE A 67 -0.40 7.42 13.78
N LEU A 68 0.66 7.04 13.08
CA LEU A 68 1.93 7.78 13.07
C LEU A 68 1.76 9.20 12.53
N SER A 69 1.06 9.34 11.41
CA SER A 69 0.79 10.64 10.79
C SER A 69 -0.03 11.54 11.72
N MET A 70 -1.02 10.98 12.42
CA MET A 70 -1.85 11.73 13.36
C MET A 70 -1.09 12.11 14.63
N LYS A 71 -0.21 11.24 15.14
CA LYS A 71 0.67 11.53 16.28
C LYS A 71 1.66 12.66 15.94
N TYR A 72 2.25 12.61 14.75
CA TYR A 72 3.20 13.64 14.30
C TYR A 72 2.52 15.00 14.09
N LEU A 73 1.31 15.01 13.52
CA LEU A 73 0.54 16.24 13.34
C LEU A 73 0.10 16.84 14.68
N LYS A 74 -0.27 16.00 15.67
CA LYS A 74 -0.62 16.47 17.01
C LYS A 74 0.57 17.09 17.73
N GLN A 75 1.76 16.47 17.66
CA GLN A 75 3.00 17.03 18.22
C GLN A 75 3.33 18.41 17.64
N ARG A 76 3.08 18.64 16.36
CA ARG A 76 3.29 19.94 15.70
C ARG A 76 2.22 20.99 15.98
N LEU A 77 1.12 20.63 16.63
CA LEU A 77 0.03 21.53 17.00
C LEU A 77 0.12 21.97 18.48
N ASP A 78 0.79 21.17 19.31
CA ASP A 78 1.05 21.45 20.73
C ASP A 78 2.40 22.21 20.97
N GLU A 79 3.23 22.39 19.94
CA GLU A 79 4.37 23.34 19.88
C GLU A 79 3.94 24.72 19.37
#